data_AF-A0A257NR57-F1
#
_entry.id   AF-A0A257NR57-F1
#
_cell.length_a   1.000
_cell.length_b   1.000
_cell.length_c   1.000
_cell.angle_alpha   90.00
_cell.angle_beta   90.00
_cell.angle_gamma   90.00
#
_symmetry.space_group_name_H-M   'P 1'
#
loop_
_entity.id
_entity.type
_entity.pdbx_description
1 polymer ?
#
loop_
_entity_poly.entity_id
_entity_poly.type
_entity_poly.pdbx_seq_one_letter_code
_entity_poly.pdbx_strand_id
1 'polypeptide(L)'
;MTEPRQIQITRGDVVTLHYEIRLPDNRVVDSSFEGEPMAFVLGDGSFAPKLEEALIGLPLGEHTRILLTPEFAFGTPDPEMIHELPRSDVPNDLALSIDDVVEFDLPNGDAVAGTVRAINEET
;
A
#
# COMPACT_ATOMS: atom_id res chain seq x y z
N MET A 1 23.22 12.86 36.20
CA MET A 1 23.37 12.48 34.78
C MET A 1 21.97 12.46 34.22
N THR A 2 21.60 13.45 33.42
CA THR A 2 20.24 13.57 32.87
C THR A 2 20.26 12.88 31.52
N GLU A 3 19.57 11.74 31.38
CA GLU A 3 19.38 11.12 30.07
C GLU A 3 18.66 12.12 29.15
N PRO A 4 19.06 12.25 27.88
CA PRO A 4 18.37 13.11 26.94
C PRO A 4 16.93 12.59 26.79
N ARG A 5 15.95 13.49 26.91
CA ARG A 5 14.53 13.16 26.76
C ARG A 5 14.29 12.78 25.29
N GLN A 6 14.11 11.50 25.02
CA GLN A 6 13.82 10.96 23.69
C GLN A 6 12.44 11.45 23.24
N ILE A 7 12.39 12.21 22.15
CA ILE A 7 11.14 12.69 21.56
C ILE A 7 10.51 11.49 20.85
N GLN A 8 9.25 11.20 21.16
CA GLN A 8 8.50 10.11 20.56
C GLN A 8 7.37 10.68 19.71
N ILE A 9 7.04 9.98 18.63
CA ILE A 9 5.92 10.35 17.75
C ILE A 9 4.60 10.16 18.50
N THR A 10 3.73 11.16 18.44
CA THR A 10 2.39 11.14 19.01
C THR A 10 1.33 11.55 17.98
N ARG A 11 0.05 11.24 18.26
CA ARG A 11 -1.06 11.62 17.38
C ARG A 11 -1.16 13.15 17.25
N GLY A 12 -1.40 13.62 16.03
CA GLY A 12 -1.47 15.04 15.69
C GLY A 12 -0.11 15.69 15.38
N ASP A 13 1.00 14.96 15.53
CA ASP A 13 2.30 15.45 15.10
C ASP A 13 2.40 15.50 13.57
N VAL A 14 3.12 16.50 13.07
CA VAL A 14 3.59 16.52 11.67
C VAL A 14 4.84 15.68 11.59
N VAL A 15 4.75 14.52 10.94
CA VAL A 15 5.86 13.59 10.80
C VAL A 15 6.43 13.70 9.39
N THR A 16 7.75 13.88 9.30
CA THR A 16 8.50 13.82 8.04
C THR A 16 9.44 12.62 8.08
N LEU A 17 9.27 11.68 7.16
CA LEU A 17 10.04 10.44 7.15
C LEU A 17 10.36 9.97 5.73
N HIS A 18 11.49 9.28 5.59
CA HIS A 18 11.69 8.34 4.50
C HIS A 18 11.20 6.95 4.93
N TYR A 19 10.55 6.23 4.02
CA TYR A 19 10.08 4.87 4.23
C TYR A 19 10.45 3.97 3.06
N GLU A 20 10.42 2.68 3.32
CA GLU A 20 10.56 1.64 2.32
C GLU A 20 9.67 0.46 2.70
N ILE A 21 8.83 0.01 1.78
CA ILE A 21 7.97 -1.17 1.95
C ILE A 21 8.61 -2.32 1.19
N ARG A 22 8.90 -3.40 1.90
CA ARG A 22 9.44 -4.64 1.33
C ARG A 22 8.49 -5.80 1.55
N LEU A 23 8.42 -6.67 0.55
CA LEU A 23 7.80 -7.98 0.66
C LEU A 23 8.72 -8.94 1.45
N PRO A 24 8.18 -10.08 1.92
CA PRO A 24 8.96 -11.10 2.65
C PRO A 24 10.15 -11.67 1.87
N ASP A 25 10.12 -11.59 0.53
CA ASP A 25 11.21 -11.96 -0.38
C ASP A 25 12.28 -10.85 -0.56
N ASN A 26 12.18 -9.76 0.20
CA ASN A 26 12.99 -8.53 0.13
C ASN A 26 12.79 -7.65 -1.12
N ARG A 27 11.82 -7.96 -1.99
CA ARG A 27 11.46 -7.07 -3.10
C ARG A 27 10.88 -5.77 -2.54
N VAL A 28 11.43 -4.64 -2.99
CA VAL A 28 10.91 -3.30 -2.66
C VAL A 28 9.65 -3.08 -3.48
N VAL A 29 8.56 -2.73 -2.81
CA VAL A 29 7.27 -2.38 -3.42
C VAL A 29 7.19 -0.88 -3.61
N ASP A 30 7.64 -0.14 -2.62
CA ASP A 30 7.63 1.32 -2.61
C ASP A 30 8.77 1.84 -1.73
N SER A 31 9.34 2.99 -2.09
CA SER A 31 10.44 3.63 -1.38
C SER A 31 10.49 5.12 -1.64
N SER A 32 10.62 5.93 -0.59
CA SER A 32 10.85 7.36 -0.72
C SER A 32 12.33 7.75 -0.59
N PHE A 33 13.25 6.79 -0.41
CA PHE A 33 14.68 7.07 -0.26
C PHE A 33 15.36 7.58 -1.54
N GLU A 34 14.76 7.33 -2.71
CA GLU A 34 15.25 7.86 -4.00
C GLU A 34 14.67 9.24 -4.33
N GLY A 35 13.71 9.74 -3.52
CA GLY A 35 12.99 10.99 -3.77
C GLY A 35 12.96 11.91 -2.55
N GLU A 36 11.87 12.67 -2.43
CA GLU A 36 11.64 13.56 -1.28
C GLU A 36 11.02 12.79 -0.10
N PRO A 37 11.34 13.15 1.14
CA PRO A 37 10.70 12.57 2.31
C PRO A 37 9.21 12.92 2.32
N MET A 38 8.40 11.98 2.80
CA MET A 38 6.97 12.21 2.94
C MET A 38 6.68 12.94 4.24
N ALA A 39 5.85 13.99 4.18
CA ALA A 39 5.38 14.75 5.33
C ALA A 39 3.85 14.68 5.42
N PHE A 40 3.32 14.30 6.58
CA PHE A 40 1.88 14.17 6.82
C PHE A 40 1.56 14.39 8.30
N VAL A 41 0.28 14.61 8.63
CA VAL A 41 -0.17 14.72 10.02
C VAL A 41 -0.63 13.35 10.50
N LEU A 42 -0.06 12.86 11.60
CA LEU A 42 -0.44 11.55 12.14
C LEU A 42 -1.91 11.59 12.60
N GLY A 43 -2.79 10.82 11.95
CA GLY A 43 -4.23 10.78 12.19
C GLY A 43 -5.09 11.54 11.17
N ASP A 44 -4.51 12.13 10.11
CA ASP A 44 -5.29 12.84 9.07
C ASP A 44 -5.86 11.92 7.98
N GLY A 45 -5.50 10.63 8.00
CA GLY A 45 -5.95 9.65 7.01
C GLY A 45 -5.14 9.64 5.71
N SER A 46 -4.01 10.36 5.66
CA SER A 46 -3.05 10.28 4.56
C SER A 46 -2.39 8.90 4.48
N PHE A 47 -2.34 8.18 5.59
CA PHE A 47 -1.86 6.80 5.66
C PHE A 47 -2.94 5.83 6.14
N ALA A 48 -2.73 4.54 5.84
CA ALA A 48 -3.56 3.49 6.40
C ALA A 48 -3.50 3.56 7.94
N PRO A 49 -4.65 3.58 8.66
CA PRO A 49 -4.67 3.84 10.10
C PRO A 49 -3.75 2.93 10.92
N LYS A 50 -3.63 1.65 10.51
CA LYS A 50 -2.78 0.67 11.20
C LYS A 50 -1.29 0.92 11.00
N LEU A 51 -0.90 1.52 9.87
CA LEU A 51 0.47 1.95 9.62
C LEU A 51 0.80 3.21 10.44
N GLU A 52 -0.14 4.14 10.58
CA GLU A 52 0.03 5.29 11.47
C GLU A 52 0.20 4.87 12.94
N GLU A 53 -0.59 3.90 13.41
CA GLU A 53 -0.44 3.34 14.75
C GLU A 53 0.94 2.70 14.98
N ALA A 54 1.54 2.12 13.94
CA ALA A 54 2.89 1.54 14.03
C ALA A 54 3.98 2.61 14.21
N LEU A 55 3.71 3.87 13.87
CA LEU A 55 4.64 4.99 14.07
C LEU A 55 4.58 5.59 15.47
N ILE A 56 3.46 5.44 16.18
CA ILE A 56 3.27 6.02 17.52
C ILE A 56 4.29 5.43 18.50
N GLY A 57 4.95 6.29 19.26
CA GLY A 57 5.93 5.91 20.26
C GLY A 57 7.34 5.65 19.71
N LEU A 58 7.52 5.64 18.39
CA LEU A 58 8.85 5.55 17.80
C LEU A 58 9.68 6.79 18.13
N PRO A 59 10.99 6.61 18.39
CA PRO A 59 11.89 7.73 18.65
C PRO A 59 12.22 8.53 17.40
N LEU A 60 12.22 9.85 17.56
CA LEU A 60 12.63 10.77 16.51
C LEU A 60 14.09 10.55 16.11
N GLY A 61 14.33 10.46 14.81
CA GLY A 61 15.68 10.37 14.23
C GLY A 61 16.28 8.97 14.19
N GLU A 62 15.56 7.95 14.67
CA GLU A 62 16.00 6.56 14.53
C GLU A 62 15.42 5.90 13.27
N HIS A 63 16.20 4.97 12.71
CA HIS A 63 15.73 4.08 11.67
C HIS A 63 15.14 2.83 12.30
N THR A 64 13.82 2.66 12.19
CA THR A 64 13.11 1.48 12.72
C THR A 64 12.61 0.60 11.58
N ARG A 65 12.77 -0.72 11.73
CA ARG A 65 12.16 -1.71 10.85
C ARG A 65 11.04 -2.42 11.60
N ILE A 66 9.83 -2.35 11.04
CA ILE A 66 8.64 -2.97 11.62
C ILE A 66 8.19 -4.08 10.69
N LEU A 67 7.97 -5.27 11.24
CA LEU A 67 7.32 -6.35 10.51
C LEU A 67 5.81 -6.24 10.75
N LEU A 68 5.07 -5.95 9.69
CA LEU A 68 3.62 -5.86 9.72
C LEU A 68 3.01 -7.15 9.16
N THR A 69 2.03 -7.71 9.86
CA THR A 69 1.18 -8.75 9.27
C THR A 69 0.26 -8.10 8.24
N PRO A 70 -0.33 -8.88 7.31
CA PRO A 70 -1.26 -8.33 6.31
C PRO A 70 -2.37 -7.50 6.96
N GLU A 71 -2.91 -7.98 8.08
CA GLU A 71 -3.94 -7.30 8.86
C GLU A 71 -3.52 -5.90 9.32
N PHE A 72 -2.24 -5.65 9.62
CA PHE A 72 -1.72 -4.34 10.06
C PHE A 72 -1.17 -3.47 8.92
N ALA A 73 -1.17 -3.98 7.69
CA ALA A 73 -0.78 -3.25 6.49
C ALA A 73 -1.99 -3.05 5.56
N PHE A 74 -2.10 -3.87 4.51
CA PHE A 74 -3.09 -3.72 3.43
C PHE A 74 -4.27 -4.71 3.52
N GLY A 75 -4.38 -5.45 4.61
CA GLY A 75 -5.38 -6.52 4.78
C GLY A 75 -4.95 -7.85 4.17
N THR A 76 -5.75 -8.89 4.40
CA THR A 76 -5.63 -10.15 3.68
C THR A 76 -6.22 -10.01 2.28
N PRO A 77 -5.77 -10.78 1.28
CA PRO A 77 -6.44 -10.85 -0.01
C PRO A 77 -7.93 -11.12 0.20
N ASP A 78 -8.77 -10.27 -0.39
CA ASP A 78 -10.21 -10.43 -0.36
C ASP A 78 -10.63 -11.32 -1.55
N PRO A 79 -11.12 -12.54 -1.32
CA PRO A 79 -11.57 -13.41 -2.40
C PRO A 79 -12.79 -12.83 -3.14
N GLU A 80 -13.56 -11.94 -2.53
CA GLU A 80 -14.70 -11.27 -3.18
C GLU A 80 -14.25 -10.20 -4.18
N MET A 81 -13.00 -9.72 -4.06
CA MET A 81 -12.36 -8.79 -5.01
C MET A 81 -11.71 -9.50 -6.20
N ILE A 82 -11.84 -10.83 -6.29
CA ILE A 82 -11.39 -11.62 -7.46
C ILE A 82 -12.62 -11.87 -8.34
N HIS A 83 -12.60 -11.28 -9.52
CA HIS A 83 -13.68 -11.43 -10.50
C HIS A 83 -13.18 -12.17 -11.73
N GLU A 84 -13.93 -13.18 -12.16
CA GLU A 84 -13.76 -13.81 -13.46
C GLU A 84 -14.61 -13.05 -14.48
N LEU A 85 -14.00 -12.65 -15.59
CA LEU A 85 -14.68 -11.96 -16.68
C LEU A 85 -14.69 -12.89 -17.89
N PRO A 86 -15.82 -13.05 -18.58
CA PRO A 86 -15.83 -13.77 -19.85
C PRO A 86 -14.83 -13.17 -20.83
N ARG A 87 -14.05 -14.00 -21.53
CA ARG A 87 -13.09 -13.51 -22.54
C ARG A 87 -13.78 -12.66 -23.64
N SER A 88 -15.08 -12.88 -23.86
CA SER A 88 -15.93 -12.10 -24.77
C SER A 88 -16.11 -10.64 -24.36
N ASP A 89 -16.00 -10.33 -23.07
CA ASP A 89 -16.18 -8.97 -22.54
C ASP A 89 -14.88 -8.16 -22.65
N VAL A 90 -13.75 -8.86 -22.86
CA VAL A 90 -12.44 -8.25 -23.09
C VAL A 90 -12.24 -8.03 -24.60
N PRO A 91 -11.88 -6.81 -25.05
CA PRO A 91 -11.60 -6.55 -26.46
C PRO A 91 -10.54 -7.50 -27.04
N ASN A 92 -10.74 -7.96 -28.29
CA ASN A 92 -9.81 -8.92 -28.92
C ASN A 92 -8.47 -8.30 -29.31
N ASP A 93 -8.43 -6.99 -29.49
CA ASP A 93 -7.25 -6.18 -29.77
C ASP A 93 -6.47 -5.80 -28.51
N LEU A 94 -7.04 -6.01 -27.32
CA LEU A 94 -6.36 -5.84 -26.05
C LEU A 94 -5.49 -7.06 -25.76
N ALA A 95 -4.18 -6.91 -25.97
CA ALA A 95 -3.19 -7.90 -25.59
C ALA A 95 -2.96 -7.84 -24.07
N LEU A 96 -3.59 -8.76 -23.33
CA LEU A 96 -3.42 -8.89 -21.88
C LEU A 96 -2.27 -9.83 -21.54
N SER A 97 -1.49 -9.43 -20.53
CA SER A 97 -0.48 -10.23 -19.86
C SER A 97 -0.82 -10.36 -18.37
N ILE A 98 -0.32 -11.42 -17.73
CA ILE A 98 -0.40 -11.55 -16.27
C ILE A 98 0.34 -10.35 -15.64
N ASP A 99 -0.24 -9.82 -14.56
CA ASP A 99 0.18 -8.61 -13.83
C ASP A 99 -0.07 -7.27 -14.55
N ASP A 100 -0.70 -7.26 -15.74
CA ASP A 100 -1.18 -6.02 -16.34
C ASP A 100 -2.27 -5.38 -15.47
N VAL A 101 -2.22 -4.05 -15.35
CA VAL A 101 -3.26 -3.25 -14.70
C VAL A 101 -4.24 -2.77 -15.77
N VAL A 102 -5.51 -3.10 -15.60
CA VAL A 102 -6.59 -2.78 -16.52
C VAL A 102 -7.65 -1.97 -15.78
N GLU A 103 -8.14 -0.92 -16.41
CA GLU A 103 -9.25 -0.10 -15.90
C GLU A 103 -10.58 -0.65 -16.42
N PHE A 104 -11.56 -0.78 -15.54
CA PHE A 104 -12.89 -1.27 -15.82
C PHE A 104 -13.93 -0.20 -15.47
N ASP A 105 -14.78 0.13 -16.42
CA ASP A 105 -15.93 1.00 -16.20
C ASP A 105 -17.07 0.21 -15.54
N LEU A 106 -17.55 0.68 -14.40
CA LEU A 106 -18.70 0.10 -13.70
C LEU A 106 -20.01 0.74 -14.17
N PRO A 107 -21.16 0.02 -14.11
CA PRO A 107 -22.45 0.54 -14.54
C PRO A 107 -22.93 1.79 -13.79
N ASN A 108 -22.38 2.07 -12.62
CA ASN A 108 -22.66 3.26 -11.82
C ASN A 108 -21.89 4.51 -12.29
N GLY A 109 -21.01 4.38 -13.29
CA GLY A 109 -20.20 5.45 -13.84
C GLY A 109 -18.83 5.64 -13.16
N ASP A 110 -18.51 4.80 -12.17
CA ASP A 110 -17.17 4.77 -11.57
C ASP A 110 -16.23 3.89 -12.40
N ALA A 111 -14.93 4.18 -12.34
CA ALA A 111 -13.90 3.32 -12.90
C ALA A 111 -13.12 2.62 -11.77
N VAL A 112 -12.80 1.35 -11.97
CA VAL A 112 -11.98 0.57 -11.04
C VAL A 112 -10.80 -0.05 -11.75
N ALA A 113 -9.62 0.01 -11.14
CA ALA A 113 -8.43 -0.67 -11.65
C ALA A 113 -8.33 -2.08 -11.05
N GLY A 114 -8.11 -3.08 -11.91
CA GLY A 114 -7.83 -4.45 -11.52
C GLY A 114 -6.50 -4.92 -12.11
N THR A 115 -5.93 -5.98 -11.52
CA THR A 115 -4.71 -6.62 -12.03
C THR A 115 -5.05 -8.00 -12.58
N VAL A 116 -4.60 -8.29 -13.80
CA VAL A 116 -4.81 -9.60 -14.44
C VAL A 116 -4.05 -10.68 -13.67
N ARG A 117 -4.80 -11.58 -13.01
CA ARG A 117 -4.24 -12.67 -12.20
C ARG A 117 -4.05 -13.97 -12.98
N ALA A 118 -4.95 -14.26 -13.91
CA ALA A 118 -4.94 -15.46 -14.74
C ALA A 118 -5.63 -15.16 -16.07
N ILE A 119 -5.27 -15.92 -17.11
CA ILE A 119 -5.92 -15.89 -18.42
C ILE A 119 -6.16 -17.35 -18.84
N ASN A 120 -7.41 -17.69 -19.07
CA ASN A 120 -7.89 -18.96 -19.56
C ASN A 120 -8.49 -18.77 -20.97
N GLU A 121 -8.86 -19.86 -21.63
CA GLU A 121 -9.50 -19.78 -22.96
C GLU A 121 -10.90 -19.13 -22.89
N GLU A 122 -11.58 -19.27 -21.74
CA GLU A 122 -12.95 -18.78 -21.54
C GLU A 122 -13.03 -17.53 -20.64
N THR A 123 -12.03 -17.27 -19.79
CA THR A 123 -12.03 -16.20 -18.76
C THR A 123 -10.67 -15.54 -18.55
#